data_AF-F8FFI0-F1
#
_entry.id   AF-F8FFI0-F1
#
_cell.length_a   1.000
_cell.length_b   1.000
_cell.length_c   1.000
_cell.angle_alpha   90.00
_cell.angle_beta   90.00
_cell.angle_gamma   90.00
#
_symmetry.space_group_name_H-M   'P 1'
#
loop_
_entity.id
_entity.type
_entity.pdbx_description
1 polymer ?
#
loop_
_entity_poly.entity_id
_entity_poly.type
_entity_poly.pdbx_seq_one_letter_code
_entity_poly.pdbx_strand_id
1 'polypeptide(L)' 'MDEQKERITSVDPKTGKSHEVNLVLDHDGPGSMKLSTEPVEDDSKEGR' A
#
# COMPACT_ATOMS: atom_id res chain seq x y z
N MET A 1 4.97 5.21 18.08
CA MET A 1 4.27 4.14 17.35
C MET A 1 4.59 4.39 15.91
N ASP A 2 5.27 3.42 15.29
CA ASP A 2 5.81 3.55 13.95
C ASP A 2 4.72 3.22 12.92
N GLU A 3 4.85 3.80 11.72
CA GLU A 3 4.03 3.48 10.54
C GLU A 3 4.14 1.99 10.21
N GLN A 4 3.00 1.32 9.98
CA GLN A 4 2.97 -0.07 9.53
C GLN A 4 2.65 -0.12 8.02
N LYS A 5 3.53 -0.75 7.24
CA LYS A 5 3.32 -0.99 5.80
C LYS A 5 3.23 -2.48 5.50
N GLU A 6 2.21 -2.88 4.75
CA GLU A 6 2.02 -4.26 4.28
C GLU A 6 1.78 -4.30 2.76
N ARG A 7 2.49 -5.18 2.04
CA ARG A 7 2.27 -5.38 0.61
C ARG A 7 1.08 -6.32 0.39
N ILE A 8 0.09 -5.88 -0.36
CA ILE A 8 -1.11 -6.66 -0.69
C ILE A 8 -1.37 -6.65 -2.20
N THR A 9 -2.09 -7.67 -2.67
CA THR A 9 -2.62 -7.69 -4.04
C THR A 9 -4.01 -7.08 -4.04
N SER A 10 -4.16 -5.93 -4.71
CA SER A 10 -5.46 -5.29 -4.96
C SER A 10 -6.04 -5.80 -6.28
N VAL A 11 -7.33 -6.12 -6.27
CA VAL A 11 -8.06 -6.57 -7.46
C VAL A 11 -9.12 -5.54 -7.80
N ASP A 12 -9.08 -5.00 -9.01
CA ASP A 12 -10.13 -4.11 -9.51
C ASP A 12 -11.38 -4.94 -9.84
N PRO A 13 -12.51 -4.76 -9.11
CA PRO A 13 -13.71 -5.55 -9.32
C PRO A 13 -14.38 -5.30 -10.69
N LYS A 14 -14.08 -4.19 -11.36
CA LYS A 14 -14.66 -3.87 -12.68
C LYS A 14 -13.91 -4.56 -13.82
N THR A 15 -12.59 -4.64 -13.72
CA THR A 15 -11.74 -5.17 -14.79
C THR A 15 -11.18 -6.56 -14.49
N GLY A 16 -11.28 -7.03 -13.24
CA GLY A 16 -10.68 -8.28 -12.76
C GLY A 16 -9.15 -8.25 -12.72
N LYS A 17 -8.53 -7.09 -12.98
CA LYS A 17 -7.08 -6.96 -12.99
C LYS A 17 -6.54 -6.82 -11.58
N SER A 18 -5.51 -7.61 -11.27
CA SER A 18 -4.74 -7.47 -10.05
C SER A 18 -3.55 -6.53 -10.26
N HIS A 19 -3.22 -5.77 -9.22
CA HIS A 19 -1.99 -5.00 -9.10
C HIS A 19 -1.56 -4.98 -7.63
N GLU A 20 -0.27 -4.75 -7.38
CA GLU A 20 0.25 -4.71 -6.02
C GLU A 20 0.23 -3.29 -5.47
N VAL A 21 -0.18 -3.18 -4.21
CA VAL A 21 -0.22 -1.91 -3.47
C VAL A 21 0.36 -2.13 -2.06
N ASN A 22 0.97 -1.10 -1.51
CA ASN A 22 1.32 -1.02 -0.10
C ASN A 22 0.12 -0.46 0.67
N LEU A 23 -0.35 -1.22 1.65
CA LEU A 23 -1.32 -0.76 2.63
C LEU A 23 -0.55 -0.09 3.77
N VAL A 24 -0.84 1.20 4.02
CA VAL A 24 -0.18 2.00 5.04
C VAL A 24 -1.16 2.30 6.16
N LEU A 25 -0.78 1.96 7.38
CA LEU A 25 -1.53 2.24 8.60
C LEU A 25 -0.74 3.23 9.46
N ASP A 26 -1.26 4.45 9.54
CA ASP A 26 -0.67 5.56 10.29
C ASP A 26 -1.50 5.92 11.51
N HIS A 27 -0.85 6.41 12.56
CA HIS A 27 -1.52 6.90 13.76
C HIS A 27 -1.84 8.40 13.62
N ASP A 28 -3.12 8.73 13.37
CA ASP A 28 -3.59 10.11 13.13
C ASP A 28 -4.22 10.72 14.40
N GLY A 29 -3.52 10.56 15.53
CA GLY A 29 -3.95 11.05 16.85
C GLY A 29 -4.41 9.95 17.83
N PRO A 30 -4.67 10.30 19.10
CA PRO A 30 -4.96 9.34 20.15
C PRO A 30 -6.26 8.56 19.87
N GLY A 31 -6.12 7.26 19.58
CA GLY A 31 -7.24 6.36 19.29
C GLY A 31 -7.71 6.38 17.84
N SER A 32 -7.06 7.14 16.97
CA SER A 32 -7.35 7.21 15.54
C SER A 32 -6.24 6.57 14.71
N MET A 33 -6.65 5.70 13.79
CA MET A 33 -5.78 5.13 12.77
C MET A 33 -6.26 5.60 11.40
N LYS A 34 -5.31 5.95 10.53
CA LYS A 34 -5.52 6.31 9.15
C LYS A 34 -5.00 5.19 8.27
N LEU A 35 -5.89 4.64 7.46
CA LEU A 35 -5.55 3.63 6.46
C LEU A 35 -5.43 4.30 5.09
N SER A 36 -4.34 4.07 4.39
CA SER A 36 -4.14 4.53 3.01
C SER A 36 -3.47 3.45 2.15
N THR A 37 -3.49 3.64 0.83
CA THR A 37 -2.86 2.71 -0.13
C THR A 37 -1.91 3.47 -1.02
N GLU A 38 -0.66 3.02 -1.09
CA GLU A 38 0.38 3.55 -1.97
C GLU A 38 0.70 2.52 -3.06
N PRO A 39 0.99 2.94 -4.31
CA PRO A 39 1.51 2.00 -5.30
C PRO A 39 2.82 1.39 -4.80
N VAL A 40 3.04 0.09 -5.07
CA VAL A 40 4.36 -0.51 -4.84
C VAL A 40 5.29 0.11 -5.87
N GLU A 41 6.32 0.82 -5.42
CA GLU A 41 7.39 1.25 -6.31
C GLU A 41 8.09 0.01 -6.85
N ASP A 42 8.05 -0.15 -8.17
CA ASP A 42 8.74 -1.22 -8.86
C ASP A 42 10.24 -0.89 -8.83
N ASP A 43 10.98 -1.53 -7.91
CA ASP A 43 12.45 -1.47 -7.83
C ASP A 43 13.16 -2.01 -9.11
N SER A 44 12.39 -2.33 -10.16
CA SER A 44 12.86 -2.84 -11.45
C SER A 44 13.54 -1.78 -12.36
N LYS A 45 14.05 -0.67 -11.81
CA LYS A 45 14.83 0.34 -12.58
C LYS A 45 16.22 0.66 -12.03
N GLU A 46 16.80 -0.21 -11.20
CA GLU A 46 18.24 -0.16 -10.92
C GLU A 46 18.95 -1.35 -11.60
N GLY A 47 19.52 -1.12 -12.79
CA GLY A 47 20.41 -2.08 -13.46
C GLY A 47 20.19 -2.27 -14.96
N ARG A 48 20.46 -1.23 -15.76
CA ARG A 48 20.96 -1.41 -17.14
C ARG A 48 22.19 -0.56 -17.33
#